data_AF-A0A8T4DLC6-F1
#
_entry.id   AF-A0A8T4DLC6-F1
#
_cell.length_a   1.000
_cell.length_b   1.000
_cell.length_c   1.000
_cell.angle_alpha   90.00
_cell.angle_beta   90.00
_cell.angle_gamma   90.00
#
_symmetry.space_group_name_H-M   'P 1'
#
loop_
_entity.id
_entity.type
_entity.pdbx_description
1 polymer ?
#
loop_
_entity_poly.entity_id
_entity_poly.type
_entity_poly.pdbx_seq_one_letter_code
_entity_poly.pdbx_strand_id
1 'polypeptide(L)'
;MTDWLINAQCTNNTQLQYGVWNYQGFTCWGDNSNTGYATLGIGYALNAGATIPATTTTALSSYVDYIQNDPGVADDGFEDDPDGGSGYDAPNSWVNSLKTGNLIYEAVLSGDAVDSSRILNATDYIDRHWNDDIEGWKGNLSAPIPYNTQYQATYTIMKGFEAIGLEDLNGKDWFDEISTAIVNNQLPAGNWTNGPNYVGQEGWAYIATDELCTAWALLTLEKITPLEPMTPGKVTGGGQIEAPEQTGNKKKVDTASFGFNVMYEEGDPAPKGELEYLDHATGMNVHAFEMTKLVVSADKTQAWFEGTCTINGANGTFKAYVEDNNEPGKNDKFAITLSTGYTAGGELLSGNIQIHKKP
;
A
#
# COMPACT_ATOMS: atom_id res chain seq x y z
N MET A 1 1.24 18.41 -2.59
CA MET A 1 0.53 17.80 -1.44
C MET A 1 1.50 16.97 -0.61
N THR A 2 2.27 16.08 -1.24
CA THR A 2 3.29 15.23 -0.60
C THR A 2 4.30 16.01 0.25
N ASP A 3 4.88 17.10 -0.27
CA ASP A 3 5.82 17.94 0.49
C ASP A 3 5.23 18.49 1.79
N TRP A 4 3.94 18.84 1.79
CA TRP A 4 3.28 19.34 3.00
C TRP A 4 3.10 18.21 4.01
N LEU A 5 2.67 17.02 3.58
CA LEU A 5 2.52 15.85 4.45
C LEU A 5 3.88 15.42 5.02
N ILE A 6 4.94 15.39 4.22
CA ILE A 6 6.31 15.11 4.68
C ILE A 6 6.73 16.09 5.78
N ASN A 7 6.51 17.39 5.56
CA ASN A 7 6.89 18.41 6.55
C ASN A 7 5.98 18.44 7.78
N ALA A 8 4.74 17.98 7.67
CA ALA A 8 3.77 17.95 8.75
C ALA A 8 3.93 16.71 9.67
N GLN A 9 4.67 15.69 9.24
CA GLN A 9 4.92 14.49 10.04
C GLN A 9 5.70 14.83 11.31
N CYS A 10 5.27 14.27 12.44
CA CYS A 10 5.97 14.45 13.70
C CYS A 10 7.32 13.74 13.67
N THR A 11 8.42 14.49 13.68
CA THR A 11 9.78 13.93 13.72
C THR A 11 10.65 14.48 14.86
N ASN A 12 10.08 15.29 15.76
CA ASN A 12 10.81 15.92 16.88
C ASN A 12 10.45 15.36 18.28
N ASN A 13 9.51 14.41 18.38
CA ASN A 13 9.18 13.70 19.61
C ASN A 13 9.87 12.34 19.60
N THR A 14 10.71 12.02 20.59
CA THR A 14 11.63 10.87 20.50
C THR A 14 11.15 9.60 21.21
N GLN A 15 9.91 9.55 21.74
CA GLN A 15 9.44 8.33 22.44
C GLN A 15 7.97 7.96 22.21
N LEU A 16 7.06 8.93 22.09
CA LEU A 16 5.63 8.65 21.87
C LEU A 16 5.18 9.39 20.61
N GLN A 17 4.44 8.72 19.73
CA GLN A 17 3.86 9.34 18.53
C GLN A 17 4.89 9.94 17.54
N TYR A 18 6.15 9.47 17.55
CA TYR A 18 7.12 9.74 16.48
C TYR A 18 6.62 9.12 15.18
N GLY A 19 6.58 9.89 14.09
CA GLY A 19 6.08 9.45 12.78
C GLY A 19 4.60 9.68 12.53
N VAL A 20 3.85 10.18 13.51
CA VAL A 20 2.40 10.44 13.42
C VAL A 20 2.07 11.71 12.62
N TRP A 21 0.82 11.83 12.15
CA TRP A 21 0.23 13.08 11.69
C TRP A 21 -0.86 13.58 12.65
N ASN A 22 -0.89 14.89 12.91
CA ASN A 22 -1.91 15.56 13.73
C ASN A 22 -2.93 16.33 12.87
N TYR A 23 -4.10 16.65 13.46
CA TYR A 23 -5.13 17.55 12.92
C TYR A 23 -4.58 18.95 12.60
N GLN A 24 -3.46 19.34 13.22
CA GLN A 24 -2.72 20.56 12.92
C GLN A 24 -1.32 20.22 12.44
N GLY A 25 -0.92 20.79 11.30
CA GLY A 25 0.44 20.63 10.79
C GLY A 25 1.50 21.08 11.80
N PHE A 26 2.66 20.42 11.78
CA PHE A 26 3.85 20.77 12.57
C PHE A 26 3.70 20.58 14.09
N THR A 27 2.83 19.67 14.52
CA THR A 27 2.62 19.32 15.94
C THR A 27 2.65 17.80 16.15
N CYS A 28 2.96 17.37 17.36
CA CYS A 28 3.26 15.97 17.70
C CYS A 28 2.24 15.34 18.67
N TRP A 29 0.96 15.58 18.42
CA TRP A 29 -0.14 15.01 19.20
C TRP A 29 -1.20 14.41 18.27
N GLY A 30 -0.81 13.37 17.54
CA GLY A 30 -1.65 12.71 16.54
C GLY A 30 -2.26 11.40 17.03
N ASP A 31 -3.11 10.82 16.20
CA ASP A 31 -3.79 9.55 16.44
C ASP A 31 -3.86 8.74 15.12
N ASN A 32 -4.30 7.48 15.21
CA ASN A 32 -4.38 6.61 14.04
C ASN A 32 -5.53 7.04 13.09
N SER A 33 -6.56 7.73 13.59
CA SER A 33 -7.64 8.23 12.72
C SER A 33 -7.14 9.30 11.74
N ASN A 34 -6.18 10.13 12.13
CA ASN A 34 -5.59 11.14 11.25
C ASN A 34 -4.38 10.61 10.47
N THR A 35 -3.54 9.78 11.11
CA THR A 35 -2.38 9.15 10.46
C THR A 35 -2.82 8.26 9.31
N GLY A 36 -3.89 7.47 9.47
CA GLY A 36 -4.44 6.65 8.40
C GLY A 36 -4.85 7.44 7.15
N TYR A 37 -5.49 8.60 7.30
CA TYR A 37 -5.83 9.44 6.14
C TYR A 37 -4.61 10.11 5.50
N ALA A 38 -3.63 10.53 6.31
CA ALA A 38 -2.38 11.09 5.80
C ALA A 38 -1.61 10.06 4.97
N THR A 39 -1.52 8.81 5.45
CA THR A 39 -0.82 7.72 4.76
C THR A 39 -1.56 7.24 3.52
N LEU A 40 -2.90 7.20 3.54
CA LEU A 40 -3.70 7.01 2.33
C LEU A 40 -3.38 8.09 1.27
N GLY A 41 -3.34 9.36 1.68
CA GLY A 41 -2.96 10.47 0.80
C GLY A 41 -1.54 10.33 0.23
N ILE A 42 -0.58 9.89 1.04
CA ILE A 42 0.78 9.59 0.58
C ILE A 42 0.78 8.45 -0.44
N GLY A 43 0.09 7.34 -0.17
CA GLY A 43 0.09 6.21 -1.10
C GLY A 43 -0.53 6.57 -2.45
N TYR A 44 -1.62 7.34 -2.49
CA TYR A 44 -2.15 7.86 -3.77
C TYR A 44 -1.16 8.80 -4.48
N ALA A 45 -0.41 9.62 -3.74
CA ALA A 45 0.60 10.47 -4.34
C ALA A 45 1.77 9.65 -4.92
N LEU A 46 2.22 8.59 -4.22
CA LEU A 46 3.22 7.66 -4.73
C LEU A 46 2.73 6.95 -5.99
N ASN A 47 1.48 6.48 -5.99
CA ASN A 47 0.86 5.87 -7.17
C ASN A 47 0.79 6.85 -8.36
N ALA A 48 0.64 8.14 -8.09
CA ALA A 48 0.71 9.21 -9.09
C ALA A 48 2.14 9.62 -9.49
N GLY A 49 3.18 8.92 -9.00
CA GLY A 49 4.58 9.15 -9.35
C GLY A 49 5.33 10.15 -8.44
N ALA A 50 4.75 10.55 -7.31
CA ALA A 50 5.49 11.30 -6.31
C ALA A 50 6.56 10.42 -5.65
N THR A 51 7.58 11.06 -5.07
CA THR A 51 8.56 10.39 -4.22
C THR A 51 8.44 10.90 -2.79
N ILE A 52 8.80 10.06 -1.83
CA ILE A 52 8.94 10.46 -0.43
C ILE A 52 10.33 10.06 0.08
N PRO A 53 10.91 10.82 1.02
CA PRO A 53 12.16 10.43 1.66
C PRO A 53 11.98 9.13 2.46
N ALA A 54 13.01 8.28 2.49
CA ALA A 54 13.02 7.07 3.34
C ALA A 54 12.81 7.40 4.83
N THR A 55 13.21 8.59 5.28
CA THR A 55 12.96 9.04 6.65
C THR A 55 11.47 9.11 6.99
N THR A 56 10.60 9.35 6.01
CA THR A 56 9.14 9.41 6.21
C THR A 56 8.57 8.03 6.52
N THR A 57 8.96 7.02 5.74
CA THR A 57 8.52 5.63 5.93
C THR A 57 9.17 4.99 7.16
N THR A 58 10.44 5.31 7.44
CA THR A 58 11.10 4.87 8.68
C THR A 58 10.41 5.44 9.93
N ALA A 59 10.06 6.74 9.92
CA ALA A 59 9.33 7.34 11.03
C ALA A 59 7.93 6.74 11.18
N LEU A 60 7.21 6.51 10.07
CA LEU A 60 5.91 5.84 10.12
C LEU A 60 6.02 4.41 10.68
N SER A 61 7.04 3.65 10.28
CA SER A 61 7.28 2.30 10.82
C SER A 61 7.44 2.31 12.35
N SER A 62 8.11 3.33 12.90
CA SER A 62 8.21 3.50 14.36
C SER A 62 6.86 3.86 15.02
N TYR A 63 6.00 4.63 14.36
CA TYR A 63 4.65 4.91 14.86
C TYR A 63 3.79 3.65 14.86
N VAL A 64 3.83 2.90 13.76
CA VAL A 64 3.11 1.65 13.56
C VAL A 64 3.52 0.62 14.62
N ASP A 65 4.82 0.50 14.90
CA ASP A 65 5.37 -0.31 16.00
C ASP A 65 4.83 0.13 17.36
N TYR A 66 4.77 1.43 17.61
CA TYR A 66 4.24 1.98 18.85
C TYR A 66 2.74 1.75 19.01
N ILE A 67 1.92 2.04 17.99
CA ILE A 67 0.46 2.12 18.14
C ILE A 67 -0.25 0.77 18.06
N GLN A 68 0.42 -0.26 17.54
CA GLN A 68 -0.13 -1.61 17.56
C GLN A 68 -0.16 -2.15 18.99
N ASN A 69 -1.28 -2.75 19.37
CA ASN A 69 -1.44 -3.46 20.63
C ASN A 69 -0.78 -4.85 20.55
N ASP A 70 0.55 -4.90 20.46
CA ASP A 70 1.31 -6.12 20.16
C ASP A 70 0.98 -7.31 21.09
N PRO A 71 0.67 -8.52 20.56
CA PRO A 71 0.43 -9.73 21.35
C PRO A 71 1.65 -10.12 22.18
N GLY A 72 1.49 -10.23 23.51
CA GLY A 72 2.60 -10.55 24.41
C GLY A 72 2.33 -10.18 25.86
N VAL A 73 3.39 -10.17 26.69
CA VAL A 73 3.30 -9.63 28.05
C VAL A 73 3.05 -8.14 27.92
N ALA A 74 1.93 -7.63 28.46
CA ALA A 74 1.54 -6.23 28.39
C ALA A 74 2.74 -5.26 28.52
N ASP A 75 3.02 -4.50 27.47
CA ASP A 75 4.10 -3.50 27.46
C ASP A 75 3.67 -2.17 28.11
N ASP A 76 2.37 -1.95 28.34
CA ASP A 76 1.87 -0.68 28.87
C ASP A 76 0.89 -0.79 30.05
N GLY A 77 0.50 -2.01 30.45
CA GLY A 77 -0.14 -2.27 31.75
C GLY A 77 -1.62 -1.87 31.88
N PHE A 78 -2.39 -1.77 30.78
CA PHE A 78 -3.83 -1.48 30.87
C PHE A 78 -4.77 -2.39 30.05
N GLU A 79 -4.27 -3.47 29.43
CA GLU A 79 -5.08 -4.53 28.82
C GLU A 79 -4.73 -5.89 29.46
N ASP A 80 -5.75 -6.73 29.69
CA ASP A 80 -5.56 -8.08 30.24
C ASP A 80 -5.17 -9.11 29.15
N ASP A 81 -5.27 -8.78 27.85
CA ASP A 81 -4.80 -9.63 26.72
C ASP A 81 -4.49 -8.82 25.44
N PRO A 82 -3.23 -8.38 25.22
CA PRO A 82 -2.81 -7.73 23.97
C PRO A 82 -3.07 -8.63 22.76
N ASP A 83 -3.71 -8.09 21.71
CA ASP A 83 -4.34 -8.90 20.66
C ASP A 83 -4.04 -8.44 19.22
N GLY A 84 -3.13 -7.50 19.01
CA GLY A 84 -2.61 -7.14 17.68
C GLY A 84 -3.40 -6.08 16.93
N GLY A 85 -4.50 -5.57 17.48
CA GLY A 85 -5.23 -4.45 16.88
C GLY A 85 -4.50 -3.12 17.01
N SER A 86 -5.06 -2.06 16.44
CA SER A 86 -4.53 -0.70 16.61
C SER A 86 -5.34 0.12 17.62
N GLY A 87 -4.64 0.72 18.57
CA GLY A 87 -5.19 1.76 19.43
C GLY A 87 -5.40 3.09 18.72
N TYR A 88 -6.03 4.04 19.41
CA TYR A 88 -6.37 5.37 18.93
C TYR A 88 -5.19 6.34 19.04
N ASP A 89 -4.84 6.75 20.26
CA ASP A 89 -3.72 7.65 20.59
C ASP A 89 -2.61 6.97 21.42
N ALA A 90 -2.91 5.80 21.97
CA ALA A 90 -2.05 4.88 22.68
C ALA A 90 -2.43 3.43 22.33
N PRO A 91 -1.55 2.44 22.53
CA PRO A 91 -1.71 1.08 21.97
C PRO A 91 -2.99 0.38 22.44
N ASN A 92 -3.30 0.50 23.73
CA ASN A 92 -4.50 -0.06 24.37
C ASN A 92 -5.75 0.85 24.30
N SER A 93 -5.63 2.05 23.73
CA SER A 93 -6.71 3.04 23.76
C SER A 93 -7.73 2.75 22.67
N TRP A 94 -8.88 2.19 23.06
CA TRP A 94 -10.05 2.02 22.18
C TRP A 94 -9.73 1.26 20.88
N VAL A 95 -9.15 0.07 20.99
CA VAL A 95 -8.77 -0.77 19.85
C VAL A 95 -10.01 -1.17 19.03
N ASN A 96 -9.96 -1.03 17.69
CA ASN A 96 -11.03 -1.49 16.79
C ASN A 96 -10.57 -1.69 15.35
N SER A 97 -11.40 -2.37 14.55
CA SER A 97 -11.11 -2.78 13.18
C SER A 97 -10.91 -1.60 12.22
N LEU A 98 -11.52 -0.44 12.48
CA LEU A 98 -11.30 0.77 11.68
C LEU A 98 -9.82 1.15 11.72
N LYS A 99 -9.25 1.25 12.91
CA LYS A 99 -7.85 1.64 13.11
C LYS A 99 -6.92 0.52 12.72
N THR A 100 -7.27 -0.73 13.01
CA THR A 100 -6.48 -1.88 12.58
C THR A 100 -6.39 -1.98 11.05
N GLY A 101 -7.43 -1.62 10.31
CA GLY A 101 -7.37 -1.51 8.84
C GLY A 101 -6.38 -0.44 8.35
N ASN A 102 -6.36 0.73 9.00
CA ASN A 102 -5.33 1.74 8.73
C ASN A 102 -3.93 1.22 9.05
N LEU A 103 -3.73 0.59 10.21
CA LEU A 103 -2.45 0.04 10.65
C LEU A 103 -1.85 -0.93 9.63
N ILE A 104 -2.65 -1.83 9.07
CA ILE A 104 -2.21 -2.77 8.02
C ILE A 104 -1.69 -1.99 6.80
N TYR A 105 -2.45 -1.00 6.33
CA TYR A 105 -2.04 -0.17 5.21
C TYR A 105 -0.76 0.63 5.51
N GLU A 106 -0.65 1.19 6.72
CA GLU A 106 0.51 1.95 7.19
C GLU A 106 1.77 1.09 7.28
N ALA A 107 1.65 -0.15 7.75
CA ALA A 107 2.71 -1.14 7.78
C ALA A 107 3.23 -1.45 6.36
N VAL A 108 2.33 -1.71 5.41
CA VAL A 108 2.72 -1.93 3.99
C VAL A 108 3.38 -0.69 3.40
N LEU A 109 2.84 0.52 3.67
CA LEU A 109 3.45 1.78 3.21
C LEU A 109 4.88 1.96 3.77
N SER A 110 5.12 1.43 4.96
CA SER A 110 6.41 1.48 5.65
C SER A 110 7.40 0.41 5.19
N GLY A 111 6.95 -0.55 4.38
CA GLY A 111 7.77 -1.62 3.82
C GLY A 111 7.68 -2.95 4.56
N ASP A 112 6.69 -3.17 5.42
CA ASP A 112 6.51 -4.45 6.09
C ASP A 112 6.12 -5.54 5.08
N ALA A 113 6.68 -6.74 5.26
CA ALA A 113 6.27 -7.91 4.50
C ALA A 113 4.84 -8.34 4.89
N VAL A 114 4.11 -8.88 3.91
CA VAL A 114 2.70 -9.30 4.08
C VAL A 114 2.51 -10.42 5.10
N ASP A 115 3.57 -11.18 5.38
CA ASP A 115 3.61 -12.27 6.37
C ASP A 115 4.37 -11.88 7.65
N SER A 116 4.68 -10.59 7.83
CA SER A 116 5.29 -10.12 9.07
C SER A 116 4.37 -10.37 10.25
N SER A 117 4.92 -10.61 11.45
CA SER A 117 4.13 -10.76 12.67
C SER A 117 3.20 -9.58 12.89
N ARG A 118 3.65 -8.38 12.51
CA ARG A 118 2.88 -7.15 12.58
C ARG A 118 1.56 -7.22 11.82
N ILE A 119 1.63 -7.63 10.54
CA ILE A 119 0.47 -7.80 9.67
C ILE A 119 -0.41 -8.94 10.16
N LEU A 120 0.18 -10.11 10.47
CA LEU A 120 -0.55 -11.30 10.91
C LEU A 120 -1.35 -11.05 12.19
N ASN A 121 -0.74 -10.37 13.17
CA ASN A 121 -1.41 -10.01 14.43
C ASN A 121 -2.60 -9.06 14.19
N ALA A 122 -2.45 -8.09 13.28
CA ALA A 122 -3.52 -7.16 12.91
C ALA A 122 -4.67 -7.84 12.16
N THR A 123 -4.37 -8.80 11.27
CA THR A 123 -5.41 -9.59 10.59
C THR A 123 -6.12 -10.53 11.57
N ASP A 124 -5.41 -11.12 12.52
CA ASP A 124 -5.97 -12.00 13.55
C ASP A 124 -6.87 -11.23 14.53
N TYR A 125 -6.56 -9.96 14.80
CA TYR A 125 -7.46 -9.05 15.52
C TYR A 125 -8.78 -8.86 14.77
N ILE A 126 -8.71 -8.47 13.49
CA ILE A 126 -9.93 -8.22 12.68
C ILE A 126 -10.76 -9.50 12.54
N ASP A 127 -10.12 -10.67 12.44
CA ASP A 127 -10.80 -11.96 12.39
C ASP A 127 -11.60 -12.25 13.67
N ARG A 128 -10.98 -12.05 14.84
CA ARG A 128 -11.63 -12.25 16.15
C ARG A 128 -12.83 -11.33 16.35
N HIS A 129 -12.70 -10.07 15.93
CA HIS A 129 -13.73 -9.05 16.10
C HIS A 129 -14.65 -8.88 14.88
N TRP A 130 -14.60 -9.80 13.91
CA TRP A 130 -15.33 -9.67 12.63
C TRP A 130 -16.84 -9.47 12.80
N ASN A 131 -17.42 -10.06 13.85
CA ASN A 131 -18.84 -10.02 14.13
C ASN A 131 -19.23 -9.10 15.28
N ASP A 132 -18.26 -8.38 15.86
CA ASP A 132 -18.53 -7.54 17.02
C ASP A 132 -19.16 -6.22 16.61
N ASP A 133 -20.10 -5.76 17.44
CA ASP A 133 -20.89 -4.56 17.18
C ASP A 133 -20.07 -3.27 17.37
N ILE A 134 -19.08 -3.28 18.28
CA ILE A 134 -18.28 -2.11 18.68
C ILE A 134 -16.91 -2.13 18.01
N GLU A 135 -16.15 -3.22 18.20
CA GLU A 135 -14.78 -3.38 17.70
C GLU A 135 -14.73 -3.78 16.22
N GLY A 136 -15.82 -4.36 15.70
CA GLY A 136 -15.93 -4.81 14.32
C GLY A 136 -16.33 -3.69 13.35
N TRP A 137 -16.99 -4.09 12.27
CA TRP A 137 -17.42 -3.20 11.17
C TRP A 137 -18.93 -3.20 10.95
N LYS A 138 -19.66 -4.12 11.59
CA LYS A 138 -21.11 -4.29 11.42
C LYS A 138 -21.88 -3.16 12.10
N GLY A 139 -23.11 -2.95 11.64
CA GLY A 139 -24.03 -2.01 12.26
C GLY A 139 -24.74 -2.63 13.47
N ASN A 140 -25.02 -1.81 14.48
CA ASN A 140 -25.81 -2.23 15.63
C ASN A 140 -27.13 -1.46 15.69
N LEU A 141 -28.21 -2.10 15.24
CA LEU A 141 -29.56 -1.52 15.29
C LEU A 141 -30.20 -1.57 16.69
N SER A 142 -29.57 -2.28 17.64
CA SER A 142 -30.03 -2.41 19.03
C SER A 142 -29.27 -1.49 20.00
N ALA A 143 -28.25 -0.77 19.52
CA ALA A 143 -27.48 0.17 20.33
C ALA A 143 -28.35 1.32 20.87
N PRO A 144 -27.95 1.99 21.98
CA PRO A 144 -28.64 3.16 22.50
C PRO A 144 -28.87 4.25 21.43
N ILE A 145 -27.91 4.40 20.52
CA ILE A 145 -28.05 5.14 19.26
C ILE A 145 -27.85 4.13 18.13
N PRO A 146 -28.91 3.64 17.48
CA PRO A 146 -28.81 2.65 16.41
C PRO A 146 -28.02 3.16 15.20
N TYR A 147 -27.14 2.33 14.64
CA TYR A 147 -26.35 2.66 13.46
C TYR A 147 -26.29 1.50 12.45
N ASN A 148 -26.15 1.87 11.18
CA ASN A 148 -25.91 0.94 10.07
C ASN A 148 -24.43 0.51 10.05
N THR A 149 -24.04 -0.27 9.04
CA THR A 149 -22.64 -0.63 8.78
C THR A 149 -21.68 0.53 9.01
N GLN A 150 -20.56 0.24 9.69
CA GLN A 150 -19.49 1.20 9.93
C GLN A 150 -18.71 1.44 8.63
N TYR A 151 -19.26 2.24 7.71
CA TYR A 151 -18.71 2.44 6.36
C TYR A 151 -17.26 2.93 6.37
N GLN A 152 -16.87 3.73 7.37
CA GLN A 152 -15.48 4.14 7.51
C GLN A 152 -14.56 2.96 7.83
N ALA A 153 -14.99 2.07 8.73
CA ALA A 153 -14.25 0.85 9.06
C ALA A 153 -14.15 -0.08 7.85
N THR A 154 -15.23 -0.27 7.10
CA THR A 154 -15.18 -1.09 5.88
C THR A 154 -14.21 -0.53 4.85
N TYR A 155 -14.15 0.81 4.73
CA TYR A 155 -13.21 1.48 3.84
C TYR A 155 -11.76 1.24 4.26
N THR A 156 -11.42 1.41 5.55
CA THR A 156 -10.04 1.22 6.02
C THR A 156 -9.62 -0.25 6.02
N ILE A 157 -10.49 -1.17 6.41
CA ILE A 157 -10.27 -2.63 6.31
C ILE A 157 -9.99 -3.01 4.85
N MET A 158 -10.81 -2.56 3.90
CA MET A 158 -10.60 -2.83 2.48
C MET A 158 -9.24 -2.31 2.02
N LYS A 159 -8.85 -1.08 2.39
CA LYS A 159 -7.53 -0.54 2.00
C LYS A 159 -6.38 -1.38 2.54
N GLY A 160 -6.45 -1.81 3.81
CA GLY A 160 -5.46 -2.66 4.43
C GLY A 160 -5.37 -4.04 3.76
N PHE A 161 -6.50 -4.72 3.62
CA PHE A 161 -6.58 -6.06 3.04
C PHE A 161 -6.16 -6.10 1.57
N GLU A 162 -6.58 -5.13 0.77
CA GLU A 162 -6.11 -5.01 -0.61
C GLU A 162 -4.61 -4.72 -0.67
N ALA A 163 -4.06 -3.92 0.26
CA ALA A 163 -2.63 -3.60 0.27
C ALA A 163 -1.74 -4.82 0.54
N ILE A 164 -2.28 -5.85 1.19
CA ILE A 164 -1.60 -7.14 1.43
C ILE A 164 -2.07 -8.26 0.50
N GLY A 165 -3.04 -7.99 -0.39
CA GLY A 165 -3.60 -8.99 -1.30
C GLY A 165 -4.40 -10.10 -0.61
N LEU A 166 -5.04 -9.78 0.53
CA LEU A 166 -5.83 -10.76 1.29
C LEU A 166 -7.17 -10.99 0.60
N GLU A 167 -7.47 -12.22 0.18
CA GLU A 167 -8.75 -12.58 -0.46
C GLU A 167 -9.70 -13.36 0.46
N ASP A 168 -9.17 -14.02 1.49
CA ASP A 168 -9.95 -14.83 2.45
C ASP A 168 -9.45 -14.56 3.87
N LEU A 169 -10.38 -14.28 4.80
CA LEU A 169 -10.09 -14.06 6.21
C LEU A 169 -10.57 -15.28 7.02
N ASN A 170 -9.72 -16.30 7.15
CA ASN A 170 -10.02 -17.54 7.88
C ASN A 170 -11.36 -18.16 7.48
N GLY A 171 -11.54 -18.39 6.17
CA GLY A 171 -12.75 -18.97 5.57
C GLY A 171 -13.88 -17.98 5.31
N LYS A 172 -13.64 -16.67 5.47
CA LYS A 172 -14.59 -15.60 5.19
C LYS A 172 -14.19 -14.90 3.90
N ASP A 173 -15.11 -14.87 2.95
CA ASP A 173 -15.06 -13.93 1.83
C ASP A 173 -15.38 -12.53 2.38
N TRP A 174 -14.37 -11.90 2.94
CA TRP A 174 -14.50 -10.65 3.67
C TRP A 174 -15.10 -9.55 2.78
N PHE A 175 -14.77 -9.56 1.48
CA PHE A 175 -15.26 -8.55 0.55
C PHE A 175 -16.71 -8.81 0.16
N ASP A 176 -17.11 -10.07 -0.10
CA ASP A 176 -18.51 -10.40 -0.35
C ASP A 176 -19.38 -10.05 0.87
N GLU A 177 -18.94 -10.36 2.08
CA GLU A 177 -19.67 -10.02 3.31
C GLU A 177 -19.83 -8.50 3.50
N ILE A 178 -18.72 -7.74 3.38
CA ILE A 178 -18.74 -6.28 3.50
C ILE A 178 -19.60 -5.65 2.41
N SER A 179 -19.37 -6.03 1.15
CA SER A 179 -20.08 -5.45 0.01
C SER A 179 -21.58 -5.78 0.05
N THR A 180 -21.95 -6.99 0.45
CA THR A 180 -23.35 -7.38 0.67
C THR A 180 -24.01 -6.51 1.73
N ALA A 181 -23.36 -6.30 2.88
CA ALA A 181 -23.89 -5.45 3.94
C ALA A 181 -24.04 -3.99 3.49
N ILE A 182 -23.08 -3.46 2.72
CA ILE A 182 -23.18 -2.12 2.15
C ILE A 182 -24.35 -2.05 1.17
N VAL A 183 -24.42 -2.93 0.17
CA VAL A 183 -25.49 -2.91 -0.86
C VAL A 183 -26.88 -3.04 -0.23
N ASN A 184 -27.04 -3.88 0.80
CA ASN A 184 -28.31 -4.04 1.52
C ASN A 184 -28.77 -2.76 2.24
N ASN A 185 -27.84 -1.88 2.62
CA ASN A 185 -28.13 -0.62 3.29
C ASN A 185 -28.35 0.56 2.32
N GLN A 186 -28.25 0.35 1.00
CA GLN A 186 -28.41 1.44 0.04
C GLN A 186 -29.87 1.93 -0.01
N LEU A 187 -30.05 3.25 0.12
CA LEU A 187 -31.38 3.86 -0.01
C LEU A 187 -31.80 3.96 -1.48
N PRO A 188 -33.11 4.06 -1.80
CA PRO A 188 -33.59 4.24 -3.17
C PRO A 188 -33.04 5.47 -3.90
N ALA A 189 -32.58 6.48 -3.16
CA ALA A 189 -31.94 7.67 -3.70
C ALA A 189 -30.46 7.45 -4.10
N GLY A 190 -29.92 6.24 -3.88
CA GLY A 190 -28.56 5.84 -4.24
C GLY A 190 -27.51 6.18 -3.19
N ASN A 191 -27.88 6.81 -2.08
CA ASN A 191 -26.99 7.19 -0.99
C ASN A 191 -27.06 6.22 0.20
N TRP A 192 -26.09 6.33 1.10
CA TRP A 192 -26.05 5.65 2.39
C TRP A 192 -26.16 6.66 3.52
N THR A 193 -26.73 6.23 4.64
CA THR A 193 -26.95 7.06 5.83
C THR A 193 -26.73 6.25 7.10
N ASN A 194 -26.73 6.94 8.24
CA ASN A 194 -26.72 6.39 9.58
C ASN A 194 -25.52 5.46 9.87
N GLY A 195 -24.41 5.62 9.15
CA GLY A 195 -23.14 5.00 9.50
C GLY A 195 -22.41 5.87 10.54
N PRO A 196 -21.71 5.28 11.52
CA PRO A 196 -20.91 6.03 12.48
C PRO A 196 -19.61 6.55 11.84
N ASN A 197 -19.17 7.74 12.26
CA ASN A 197 -17.77 8.16 12.18
C ASN A 197 -16.91 7.35 13.15
N TYR A 198 -17.48 7.03 14.32
CA TYR A 198 -16.87 6.13 15.30
C TYR A 198 -17.91 5.57 16.26
N VAL A 199 -17.58 4.44 16.89
CA VAL A 199 -18.37 3.79 17.95
C VAL A 199 -17.50 3.70 19.21
N GLY A 200 -17.87 4.43 20.26
CA GLY A 200 -17.15 4.41 21.54
C GLY A 200 -17.29 3.06 22.25
N GLN A 201 -16.38 2.78 23.21
CA GLN A 201 -16.34 1.51 23.97
C GLN A 201 -17.64 1.19 24.71
N GLU A 202 -18.44 2.19 25.07
CA GLU A 202 -19.75 2.02 25.71
C GLU A 202 -20.89 1.76 24.71
N GLY A 203 -20.59 1.65 23.41
CA GLY A 203 -21.56 1.40 22.34
C GLY A 203 -22.27 2.66 21.81
N TRP A 204 -21.82 3.86 22.18
CA TRP A 204 -22.34 5.12 21.63
C TRP A 204 -21.71 5.42 20.27
N ALA A 205 -22.55 5.68 19.26
CA ALA A 205 -22.12 6.04 17.93
C ALA A 205 -22.24 7.54 17.66
N TYR A 206 -21.21 8.14 17.06
CA TYR A 206 -21.31 9.47 16.48
C TYR A 206 -21.57 9.35 14.97
N ILE A 207 -22.79 9.68 14.54
CA ILE A 207 -23.24 9.44 13.16
C ILE A 207 -22.58 10.40 12.16
N ALA A 208 -22.10 9.84 11.06
CA ALA A 208 -21.54 10.57 9.94
C ALA A 208 -22.63 11.22 9.09
N THR A 209 -22.26 12.24 8.30
CA THR A 209 -23.19 12.80 7.32
C THR A 209 -23.45 11.78 6.21
N ASP A 210 -24.57 11.94 5.50
CA ASP A 210 -24.93 11.08 4.37
C ASP A 210 -23.88 11.12 3.26
N GLU A 211 -23.22 12.28 3.07
CA GLU A 211 -22.14 12.44 2.10
C GLU A 211 -20.92 11.58 2.47
N LEU A 212 -20.51 11.57 3.75
CA LEU A 212 -19.41 10.74 4.21
C LEU A 212 -19.75 9.25 4.16
N CYS A 213 -20.95 8.87 4.61
CA CYS A 213 -21.44 7.49 4.49
C CYS A 213 -21.40 7.01 3.04
N THR A 214 -21.91 7.83 2.12
CA THR A 214 -21.97 7.51 0.69
C THR A 214 -20.56 7.43 0.10
N ALA A 215 -19.66 8.35 0.45
CA ALA A 215 -18.28 8.33 -0.03
C ALA A 215 -17.55 7.05 0.40
N TRP A 216 -17.60 6.69 1.67
CA TRP A 216 -16.92 5.47 2.15
C TRP A 216 -17.56 4.19 1.61
N ALA A 217 -18.89 4.13 1.51
CA ALA A 217 -19.58 3.00 0.90
C ALA A 217 -19.13 2.77 -0.56
N LEU A 218 -19.15 3.82 -1.39
CA LEU A 218 -18.72 3.74 -2.79
C LEU A 218 -17.24 3.39 -2.90
N LEU A 219 -16.37 4.06 -2.14
CA LEU A 219 -14.93 3.80 -2.16
C LEU A 219 -14.58 2.39 -1.68
N THR A 220 -15.36 1.81 -0.77
CA THR A 220 -15.22 0.41 -0.37
C THR A 220 -15.58 -0.51 -1.52
N LEU A 221 -16.74 -0.29 -2.16
CA LEU A 221 -17.26 -1.11 -3.26
C LEU A 221 -16.39 -1.07 -4.53
N GLU A 222 -15.60 0.00 -4.72
CA GLU A 222 -14.62 0.06 -5.82
C GLU A 222 -13.51 -0.98 -5.67
N LYS A 223 -13.19 -1.45 -4.45
CA LYS A 223 -12.12 -2.42 -4.16
C LYS A 223 -10.78 -2.04 -4.81
N ILE A 224 -10.36 -0.78 -4.62
CA ILE A 224 -9.09 -0.26 -5.14
C ILE A 224 -8.20 0.15 -3.97
N THR A 225 -6.91 -0.11 -4.05
CA THR A 225 -5.89 0.45 -3.16
C THR A 225 -4.76 1.06 -3.98
N PRO A 226 -4.10 2.16 -3.53
CA PRO A 226 -2.92 2.69 -4.22
C PRO A 226 -1.64 1.89 -3.92
N LEU A 227 -1.64 1.05 -2.87
CA LEU A 227 -0.52 0.18 -2.53
C LEU A 227 -0.81 -1.21 -3.05
N GLU A 228 -0.14 -1.59 -4.14
CA GLU A 228 -0.30 -2.93 -4.68
C GLU A 228 0.62 -3.91 -3.94
N PRO A 229 0.12 -5.08 -3.50
CA PRO A 229 0.93 -6.07 -2.82
C PRO A 229 2.04 -6.59 -3.74
N MET A 230 3.16 -7.03 -3.16
CA MET A 230 4.11 -7.83 -3.91
C MET A 230 3.43 -9.14 -4.31
N THR A 231 3.60 -9.55 -5.55
CA THR A 231 3.02 -10.82 -6.03
C THR A 231 4.13 -11.79 -6.37
N PRO A 232 4.09 -13.04 -5.85
CA PRO A 232 5.06 -14.05 -6.20
C PRO A 232 5.13 -14.27 -7.70
N GLY A 233 6.35 -14.32 -8.24
CA GLY A 233 6.57 -14.53 -9.65
C GLY A 233 8.02 -14.36 -10.04
N LYS A 234 8.30 -14.70 -11.29
CA LYS A 234 9.59 -14.45 -11.91
C LYS A 234 9.39 -13.74 -13.22
N VAL A 235 10.20 -12.71 -13.44
CA VAL A 235 10.27 -11.95 -14.68
C VAL A 235 11.69 -11.91 -15.18
N THR A 236 11.89 -12.25 -16.44
CA THR A 236 13.20 -12.23 -17.08
C THR A 236 13.08 -11.56 -18.43
N GLY A 237 14.11 -10.83 -18.84
CA GLY A 237 14.10 -10.26 -20.17
C GLY A 237 15.39 -9.55 -20.51
N GLY A 238 15.51 -9.22 -21.78
CA GLY A 238 16.62 -8.43 -22.28
C GLY A 238 16.37 -8.03 -23.71
N GLY A 239 16.91 -6.87 -24.09
CA GLY A 239 16.61 -6.31 -25.39
C GLY A 239 17.15 -4.91 -25.61
N GLN A 240 16.57 -4.26 -26.62
CA GLN A 240 16.80 -2.87 -26.94
C GLN A 240 15.48 -2.13 -27.10
N ILE A 241 15.46 -0.88 -26.65
CA ILE A 241 14.39 0.09 -26.89
C ILE A 241 14.98 1.36 -27.51
N GLU A 242 14.11 2.23 -28.00
CA GLU A 242 14.50 3.61 -28.31
C GLU A 242 14.83 4.35 -27.00
N ALA A 243 15.96 5.06 -26.98
CA ALA A 243 16.32 5.98 -25.92
C ALA A 243 15.74 7.38 -26.21
N PRO A 244 15.55 8.24 -25.19
CA PRO A 244 15.15 9.62 -25.40
C PRO A 244 16.07 10.32 -26.40
N GLU A 245 15.50 10.94 -27.44
CA GLU A 245 16.28 11.58 -28.52
C GLU A 245 17.25 12.62 -27.95
N GLN A 246 18.56 12.41 -28.16
CA GLN A 246 19.60 13.36 -27.72
C GLN A 246 20.35 13.98 -28.91
N THR A 247 20.51 13.24 -29.99
CA THR A 247 21.41 13.65 -31.09
C THR A 247 20.80 14.64 -32.08
N GLY A 248 19.49 14.91 -31.99
CA GLY A 248 18.73 15.77 -32.92
C GLY A 248 18.79 15.31 -34.39
N ASN A 249 19.35 14.13 -34.63
CA ASN A 249 19.63 13.59 -35.94
C ASN A 249 18.56 12.55 -36.26
N LYS A 250 17.45 13.02 -36.84
CA LYS A 250 16.27 12.21 -37.20
C LYS A 250 16.53 10.99 -38.11
N LYS A 251 17.76 10.77 -38.55
CA LYS A 251 18.19 9.60 -39.34
C LYS A 251 18.78 8.46 -38.50
N LYS A 252 19.12 8.70 -37.23
CA LYS A 252 19.65 7.68 -36.32
C LYS A 252 18.75 7.64 -35.08
N VAL A 253 18.19 6.47 -34.80
CA VAL A 253 17.48 6.22 -33.55
C VAL A 253 18.53 6.03 -32.47
N ASP A 254 18.47 6.85 -31.43
CA ASP A 254 19.25 6.64 -30.21
C ASP A 254 18.63 5.43 -29.49
N THR A 255 19.47 4.49 -29.04
CA THR A 255 19.01 3.21 -28.47
C THR A 255 19.50 3.03 -27.06
N ALA A 256 18.75 2.27 -26.26
CA ALA A 256 19.22 1.74 -24.99
C ALA A 256 19.11 0.22 -24.97
N SER A 257 20.05 -0.44 -24.29
CA SER A 257 20.04 -1.88 -24.05
C SER A 257 19.70 -2.17 -22.60
N PHE A 258 19.01 -3.27 -22.35
CA PHE A 258 18.68 -3.71 -21.00
C PHE A 258 18.75 -5.23 -20.86
N GLY A 259 18.89 -5.68 -19.62
CA GLY A 259 18.74 -7.08 -19.21
C GLY A 259 18.32 -7.15 -17.75
N PHE A 260 17.45 -8.08 -17.40
CA PHE A 260 17.01 -8.29 -16.02
C PHE A 260 16.59 -9.73 -15.74
N ASN A 261 16.67 -10.09 -14.46
CA ASN A 261 16.15 -11.32 -13.90
C ASN A 261 15.71 -11.02 -12.47
N VAL A 262 14.40 -10.98 -12.23
CA VAL A 262 13.81 -10.64 -10.94
C VAL A 262 12.81 -11.72 -10.54
N MET A 263 12.85 -12.11 -9.28
CA MET A 263 12.00 -13.12 -8.70
C MET A 263 11.55 -12.70 -7.30
N TYR A 264 10.31 -12.99 -6.99
CA TYR A 264 9.78 -12.93 -5.64
C TYR A 264 9.09 -14.27 -5.35
N GLU A 265 9.49 -14.92 -4.26
CA GLU A 265 8.76 -16.07 -3.72
C GLU A 265 7.90 -15.59 -2.54
N GLU A 266 6.75 -16.22 -2.35
CA GLU A 266 5.88 -15.92 -1.22
C GLU A 266 6.63 -16.15 0.10
N GLY A 267 6.56 -15.16 1.00
CA GLY A 267 7.26 -15.19 2.29
C GLY A 267 8.74 -14.80 2.24
N ASP A 268 9.29 -14.47 1.06
CA ASP A 268 10.57 -13.77 1.02
C ASP A 268 10.40 -12.34 1.58
N PRO A 269 11.41 -11.79 2.29
CA PRO A 269 11.33 -10.43 2.83
C PRO A 269 11.41 -9.34 1.74
N ALA A 270 11.95 -9.68 0.56
CA ALA A 270 12.05 -8.81 -0.60
C ALA A 270 12.33 -9.64 -1.86
N PRO A 271 12.03 -9.12 -3.06
CA PRO A 271 12.42 -9.76 -4.31
C PRO A 271 13.95 -9.84 -4.43
N LYS A 272 14.42 -10.80 -5.22
CA LYS A 272 15.83 -10.99 -5.56
C LYS A 272 16.00 -10.79 -7.06
N GLY A 273 17.13 -10.23 -7.48
CA GLY A 273 17.40 -10.08 -8.89
C GLY A 273 18.39 -8.98 -9.22
N GLU A 274 18.57 -8.78 -10.51
CA GLU A 274 19.41 -7.72 -11.06
C GLU A 274 18.77 -7.10 -12.29
N LEU A 275 19.10 -5.84 -12.55
CA LEU A 275 18.81 -5.14 -13.79
C LEU A 275 20.05 -4.36 -14.24
N GLU A 276 20.36 -4.47 -15.52
CA GLU A 276 21.36 -3.68 -16.21
C GLU A 276 20.68 -2.86 -17.31
N TYR A 277 20.98 -1.57 -17.39
CA TYR A 277 20.49 -0.69 -18.45
C TYR A 277 21.60 0.26 -18.92
N LEU A 278 21.75 0.38 -20.25
CA LEU A 278 22.74 1.23 -20.88
C LEU A 278 22.09 2.09 -21.97
N ASP A 279 22.07 3.40 -21.75
CA ASP A 279 21.75 4.40 -22.77
C ASP A 279 22.99 4.62 -23.65
N HIS A 280 22.93 4.23 -24.92
CA HIS A 280 24.09 4.31 -25.82
C HIS A 280 24.36 5.72 -26.34
N ALA A 281 23.42 6.66 -26.20
CA ALA A 281 23.60 8.04 -26.64
C ALA A 281 24.37 8.86 -25.60
N THR A 282 24.05 8.66 -24.33
CA THR A 282 24.68 9.37 -23.20
C THR A 282 25.82 8.59 -22.56
N GLY A 283 25.85 7.26 -22.77
CA GLY A 283 26.73 6.35 -22.03
C GLY A 283 26.26 6.12 -20.59
N MET A 284 25.03 6.53 -20.23
CA MET A 284 24.50 6.34 -18.89
C MET A 284 24.28 4.86 -18.62
N ASN A 285 24.93 4.37 -17.57
CA ASN A 285 24.83 2.99 -17.11
C ASN A 285 24.07 2.93 -15.79
N VAL A 286 23.09 2.03 -15.71
CA VAL A 286 22.29 1.77 -14.52
C VAL A 286 22.44 0.31 -14.14
N HIS A 287 22.98 0.07 -12.96
CA HIS A 287 23.15 -1.26 -12.40
C HIS A 287 22.35 -1.38 -11.10
N ALA A 288 21.36 -2.26 -11.07
CA ALA A 288 20.49 -2.53 -9.94
C ALA A 288 20.70 -3.96 -9.44
N PHE A 289 20.83 -4.12 -8.12
CA PHE A 289 21.09 -5.41 -7.47
C PHE A 289 20.30 -5.61 -6.17
N GLU A 290 19.57 -4.59 -5.70
CA GLU A 290 18.64 -4.70 -4.57
C GLU A 290 17.24 -4.37 -5.06
N MET A 291 16.36 -5.38 -5.09
CA MET A 291 14.96 -5.22 -5.48
C MET A 291 14.12 -5.00 -4.24
N THR A 292 13.19 -4.06 -4.30
CA THR A 292 12.29 -3.72 -3.19
C THR A 292 10.84 -4.07 -3.48
N LYS A 293 10.47 -4.22 -4.76
CA LYS A 293 9.12 -4.63 -5.16
C LYS A 293 9.13 -5.42 -6.44
N LEU A 294 8.29 -6.45 -6.50
CA LEU A 294 7.88 -7.11 -7.74
C LEU A 294 6.37 -7.28 -7.68
N VAL A 295 5.70 -6.84 -8.74
CA VAL A 295 4.29 -7.12 -8.95
C VAL A 295 4.08 -7.64 -10.36
N VAL A 296 3.23 -8.64 -10.47
CA VAL A 296 2.94 -9.45 -11.64
C VAL A 296 1.42 -9.55 -11.72
N SER A 297 0.88 -9.09 -12.84
CA SER A 297 -0.55 -9.19 -13.14
C SER A 297 -1.08 -10.63 -13.05
N ALA A 298 -2.34 -10.78 -12.65
CA ALA A 298 -2.98 -12.09 -12.49
C ALA A 298 -2.99 -12.92 -13.80
N ASP A 299 -3.11 -12.26 -14.95
CA ASP A 299 -3.07 -12.90 -16.28
C ASP A 299 -1.64 -13.19 -16.78
N LYS A 300 -0.62 -12.70 -16.07
CA LYS A 300 0.81 -12.88 -16.34
C LYS A 300 1.25 -12.27 -17.67
N THR A 301 0.63 -11.16 -18.06
CA THR A 301 1.02 -10.41 -19.27
C THR A 301 1.76 -9.12 -18.96
N GLN A 302 1.66 -8.62 -17.73
CA GLN A 302 2.29 -7.38 -17.25
C GLN A 302 2.98 -7.60 -15.92
N ALA A 303 4.10 -6.90 -15.72
CA ALA A 303 4.77 -6.83 -14.44
C ALA A 303 5.54 -5.52 -14.30
N TRP A 304 5.86 -5.16 -13.06
CA TRP A 304 6.78 -4.07 -12.76
C TRP A 304 7.55 -4.38 -11.49
N PHE A 305 8.73 -3.82 -11.41
CA PHE A 305 9.63 -4.01 -10.29
C PHE A 305 10.43 -2.74 -10.05
N GLU A 306 10.84 -2.54 -8.82
CA GLU A 306 11.59 -1.35 -8.41
C GLU A 306 12.64 -1.73 -7.37
N GLY A 307 13.61 -0.85 -7.16
CA GLY A 307 14.73 -1.11 -6.27
C GLY A 307 15.75 0.01 -6.21
N THR A 308 16.86 -0.26 -5.52
CA THR A 308 18.03 0.62 -5.51
C THR A 308 18.95 0.29 -6.67
N CYS A 309 19.68 1.29 -7.15
CA CYS A 309 20.62 1.13 -8.25
C CYS A 309 21.80 2.09 -8.12
N THR A 310 22.81 1.87 -8.94
CA THR A 310 23.83 2.88 -9.25
C THR A 310 23.57 3.44 -10.64
N ILE A 311 23.60 4.76 -10.78
CA ILE A 311 23.49 5.51 -12.03
C ILE A 311 24.85 6.15 -12.27
N ASN A 312 25.62 5.63 -13.23
CA ASN A 312 27.03 5.98 -13.45
C ASN A 312 27.87 5.87 -12.16
N GLY A 313 27.60 4.86 -11.33
CA GLY A 313 28.27 4.63 -10.06
C GLY A 313 27.77 5.46 -8.87
N ALA A 314 26.83 6.39 -9.06
CA ALA A 314 26.20 7.14 -7.97
C ALA A 314 24.89 6.46 -7.53
N ASN A 315 24.59 6.44 -6.23
CA ASN A 315 23.37 5.80 -5.72
C ASN A 315 22.10 6.47 -6.25
N GLY A 316 21.08 5.67 -6.56
CA GLY A 316 19.77 6.09 -7.02
C GLY A 316 18.71 5.00 -6.84
N THR A 317 17.53 5.23 -7.40
CA THR A 317 16.44 4.23 -7.46
C THR A 317 15.87 4.17 -8.87
N PHE A 318 15.21 3.06 -9.18
CA PHE A 318 14.57 2.84 -10.46
C PHE A 318 13.21 2.16 -10.28
N LYS A 319 12.32 2.36 -11.26
CA LYS A 319 11.11 1.57 -11.47
C LYS A 319 11.10 1.10 -12.93
N ALA A 320 10.94 -0.20 -13.14
CA ALA A 320 10.86 -0.81 -14.46
C ALA A 320 9.47 -1.45 -14.65
N TYR A 321 8.87 -1.25 -15.83
CA TYR A 321 7.60 -1.85 -16.25
C TYR A 321 7.83 -2.71 -17.49
N VAL A 322 7.15 -3.85 -17.55
CA VAL A 322 7.28 -4.82 -18.63
C VAL A 322 5.94 -5.42 -19.07
N GLU A 323 5.83 -5.70 -20.36
CA GLU A 323 4.72 -6.47 -20.95
C GLU A 323 5.28 -7.66 -21.72
N ASP A 324 4.73 -8.85 -21.48
CA ASP A 324 4.93 -10.07 -22.28
C ASP A 324 3.72 -10.24 -23.21
N ASN A 325 3.92 -9.87 -24.48
CA ASN A 325 2.86 -9.82 -25.50
C ASN A 325 2.94 -11.01 -26.47
N ASN A 326 3.37 -12.17 -25.95
CA ASN A 326 3.58 -13.44 -26.64
C ASN A 326 4.86 -13.49 -27.51
N GLU A 327 5.28 -14.72 -27.76
CA GLU A 327 6.42 -15.05 -28.61
C GLU A 327 6.25 -14.57 -30.06
N PRO A 328 7.32 -14.06 -30.72
CA PRO A 328 8.73 -14.13 -30.32
C PRO A 328 9.26 -12.89 -29.55
N GLY A 329 8.42 -12.22 -28.77
CA GLY A 329 8.81 -11.08 -27.92
C GLY A 329 8.91 -9.72 -28.61
N LYS A 330 8.62 -9.67 -29.92
CA LYS A 330 8.71 -8.43 -30.70
C LYS A 330 7.73 -7.34 -30.22
N ASN A 331 6.57 -7.74 -29.72
CA ASN A 331 5.55 -6.82 -29.24
C ASN A 331 5.67 -6.54 -27.74
N ASP A 332 6.68 -7.12 -27.08
CA ASP A 332 6.92 -6.89 -25.67
C ASP A 332 7.29 -5.43 -25.47
N LYS A 333 7.08 -4.96 -24.23
CA LYS A 333 7.41 -3.60 -23.86
C LYS A 333 8.31 -3.58 -22.66
N PHE A 334 9.23 -2.61 -22.66
CA PHE A 334 10.05 -2.27 -21.51
C PHE A 334 9.99 -0.77 -21.31
N ALA A 335 9.85 -0.33 -20.06
CA ALA A 335 10.00 1.06 -19.67
C ALA A 335 10.75 1.16 -18.34
N ILE A 336 11.55 2.21 -18.18
CA ILE A 336 12.31 2.51 -16.97
C ILE A 336 12.17 3.99 -16.59
N THR A 337 12.02 4.25 -15.29
CA THR A 337 12.06 5.58 -14.68
C THR A 337 13.13 5.57 -13.59
N LEU A 338 13.98 6.61 -13.55
CA LEU A 338 15.04 6.76 -12.54
C LEU A 338 14.73 7.90 -11.59
N SER A 339 15.33 7.86 -10.39
CA SER A 339 15.24 8.94 -9.39
C SER A 339 15.73 10.31 -9.88
N THR A 340 16.51 10.35 -10.97
CA THR A 340 16.97 11.57 -11.63
C THR A 340 15.90 12.25 -12.48
N GLY A 341 14.73 11.63 -12.65
CA GLY A 341 13.68 12.05 -13.58
C GLY A 341 13.88 11.56 -15.02
N TYR A 342 14.96 10.80 -15.28
CA TYR A 342 15.15 10.13 -16.57
C TYR A 342 14.06 9.07 -16.78
N THR A 343 13.48 9.05 -17.98
CA THR A 343 12.50 8.05 -18.41
C THR A 343 12.83 7.57 -19.81
N ALA A 344 12.68 6.27 -20.06
CA ALA A 344 12.80 5.67 -21.39
C ALA A 344 11.86 4.47 -21.48
N GLY A 345 11.26 4.20 -22.64
CA GLY A 345 10.40 3.03 -22.79
C GLY A 345 9.68 2.94 -24.12
N GLY A 346 9.20 1.74 -24.44
CA GLY A 346 8.48 1.45 -25.67
C GLY A 346 8.44 -0.05 -25.98
N GLU A 347 7.97 -0.36 -27.19
CA GLU A 347 8.10 -1.70 -27.77
C GLU A 347 9.56 -2.05 -28.00
N LEU A 348 9.90 -3.34 -27.90
CA LEU A 348 11.27 -3.80 -28.12
C LEU A 348 11.67 -3.66 -29.59
N LEU A 349 12.82 -3.00 -29.83
CA LEU A 349 13.51 -3.03 -31.11
C LEU A 349 14.10 -4.42 -31.40
N SER A 350 14.53 -5.10 -30.33
CA SER A 350 14.97 -6.50 -30.31
C SER A 350 14.95 -7.02 -28.89
N GLY A 351 14.88 -8.34 -28.72
CA GLY A 351 14.86 -8.98 -27.40
C GLY A 351 13.63 -9.84 -27.18
N ASN A 352 13.46 -10.26 -25.92
CA ASN A 352 12.29 -10.98 -25.43
C ASN A 352 12.12 -10.72 -23.93
N ILE A 353 10.89 -10.69 -23.48
CA ILE A 353 10.50 -10.65 -22.07
C ILE A 353 9.65 -11.88 -21.78
N GLN A 354 9.81 -12.43 -20.58
CA GLN A 354 9.05 -13.58 -20.11
C GLN A 354 8.54 -13.31 -18.71
N ILE A 355 7.23 -13.46 -18.55
CA ILE A 355 6.57 -13.50 -17.24
C ILE A 355 6.21 -14.95 -16.94
N HIS A 356 6.94 -15.55 -16.00
CA HIS A 356 6.88 -16.98 -15.77
C HIS A 356 5.64 -17.37 -14.97
N LYS A 357 5.03 -18.51 -15.33
CA LYS A 357 3.86 -19.03 -14.62
C LYS A 357 4.17 -19.46 -13.18
N LYS A 358 5.43 -19.69 -12.84
CA LYS A 358 5.90 -20.00 -11.50
C LYS A 358 7.13 -19.13 -11.22
N PRO A 359 7.32 -18.68 -9.98
CA PRO A 359 8.61 -18.15 -9.53
C PRO A 359 9.74 -19.10 -9.92
#